data_AF-A0A2N5A507-F1
#
_entry.id   AF-A0A2N5A507-F1
#
_cell.length_a   1.000
_cell.length_b   1.000
_cell.length_c   1.000
_cell.angle_alpha   90.00
_cell.angle_beta   90.00
_cell.angle_gamma   90.00
#
_symmetry.space_group_name_H-M   'P 1'
#
loop_
_entity.id
_entity.type
_entity.pdbx_description
1 polymer ?
#
loop_
_entity_poly.entity_id
_entity_poly.type
_entity_poly.pdbx_seq_one_letter_code
_entity_poly.pdbx_strand_id
1 'polypeptide(L)' 'VRTAVINKRAGGMGLILGRKAFKKSMADGVKLINAVQDVYLDGKVTIA' A
#
# COMPACT_ATOMS: atom_id res chain seq x y z
N VAL A 1 12.61 6.57 5.55
CA VAL A 1 12.12 5.93 4.31
C VAL A 1 10.64 6.28 4.15
N ARG A 2 10.28 7.21 3.26
CA ARG A 2 8.88 7.60 2.99
C ARG A 2 8.37 6.73 1.85
N THR A 3 7.81 5.56 2.18
CA THR A 3 7.50 4.53 1.17
C THR A 3 6.06 4.61 0.64
N ALA A 4 5.49 5.82 0.66
CA ALA A 4 4.20 6.26 0.12
C ALA A 4 2.93 5.57 0.66
N VAL A 5 2.10 6.37 1.32
CA VAL A 5 0.63 6.30 1.23
C VAL A 5 0.17 7.72 0.92
N ILE A 6 -0.50 7.93 -0.21
CA ILE A 6 -1.22 9.19 -0.47
C ILE A 6 -2.61 8.78 -0.95
N ASN A 7 -3.61 9.05 -0.12
CA ASN A 7 -4.99 9.08 -0.53
C ASN A 7 -5.49 10.50 -0.25
N LYS A 8 -5.40 11.35 -1.28
CA LYS A 8 -6.17 12.58 -1.31
C LYS A 8 -7.53 12.16 -1.85
N ARG A 9 -8.61 12.55 -1.20
CA ARG A 9 -10.03 12.44 -1.56
C ARG A 9 -10.43 12.80 -3.02
N ALA A 10 -9.48 13.06 -3.93
CA ALA A 10 -9.62 13.58 -5.28
C ALA A 10 -8.49 13.10 -6.23
N GLY A 11 -8.85 12.46 -7.36
CA GLY A 11 -8.23 12.77 -8.66
C GLY A 11 -6.77 12.38 -8.99
N GLY A 12 -6.13 11.45 -8.27
CA GLY A 12 -4.98 10.71 -8.83
C GLY A 12 -3.76 10.55 -7.92
N MET A 13 -3.56 9.33 -7.43
CA MET A 13 -2.26 8.67 -7.41
C MET A 13 -2.46 7.16 -7.18
N GLY A 14 -2.30 6.36 -8.24
CA GLY A 14 -2.45 4.91 -8.18
C GLY A 14 -1.24 4.25 -7.51
N LEU A 15 -1.51 3.31 -6.62
CA LEU A 15 -0.51 2.52 -5.91
C LEU A 15 0.32 1.69 -6.91
N ILE A 16 1.56 2.10 -7.22
CA ILE A 16 2.53 1.21 -7.91
C ILE A 16 3.09 0.21 -6.89
N LEU A 17 2.20 -0.60 -6.29
CA LEU A 17 2.58 -1.66 -5.35
C LEU A 17 3.03 -2.89 -6.10
N GLY A 18 2.28 -3.31 -7.13
CA GLY A 18 2.56 -4.53 -7.89
C GLY A 18 3.99 -4.58 -8.39
N ARG A 19 4.41 -3.60 -9.21
CA ARG A 19 5.78 -3.55 -9.76
C ARG A 19 6.87 -3.53 -8.69
N LYS A 20 6.59 -3.04 -7.48
CA LYS A 20 7.55 -2.99 -6.37
C LYS A 20 7.59 -4.30 -5.57
N ALA A 21 6.44 -4.93 -5.34
CA ALA A 21 6.34 -6.23 -4.69
C ALA A 21 6.98 -7.32 -5.55
N PHE A 22 6.75 -7.30 -6.87
CA PHE A 22 7.33 -8.26 -7.82
C PHE A 22 8.81 -8.00 -8.16
N LYS A 23 9.39 -6.87 -7.71
CA LYS A 23 10.84 -6.60 -7.80
C LYS A 23 11.61 -7.03 -6.55
N LYS A 24 10.93 -7.52 -5.51
CA LYS A 24 11.54 -8.02 -4.27
C LYS A 24 11.60 -9.55 -4.29
N SER A 25 12.30 -10.12 -3.32
CA SER A 25 12.18 -11.56 -3.04
C SER A 25 10.70 -11.90 -2.79
N MET A 26 10.28 -13.13 -3.13
CA MET A 26 8.88 -13.53 -2.98
C MET A 26 8.36 -13.33 -1.55
N ALA A 27 9.16 -13.69 -0.55
CA ALA A 27 8.81 -13.48 0.86
C ALA A 27 8.60 -12.00 1.22
N ASP A 28 9.46 -11.11 0.73
CA ASP A 28 9.34 -9.68 0.99
C ASP A 28 8.19 -9.03 0.20
N GLY A 29 7.92 -9.53 -1.00
CA GLY A 29 6.78 -9.12 -1.82
C GLY A 29 5.45 -9.45 -1.13
N VAL A 30 5.32 -10.68 -0.62
CA VAL A 30 4.12 -11.13 0.12
C VAL A 30 3.92 -10.29 1.39
N LYS A 31 4.98 -10.07 2.18
CA LYS A 31 4.90 -9.21 3.38
C LYS A 31 4.45 -7.79 3.03
N LEU A 32 4.98 -7.23 1.95
CA LEU A 32 4.60 -5.88 1.49
C LEU A 32 3.13 -5.81 1.05
N ILE A 33 2.63 -6.85 0.38
CA ILE A 33 1.23 -6.93 -0.03
C ILE A 33 0.33 -7.01 1.19
N ASN A 34 0.62 -7.92 2.14
CA ASN A 34 -0.20 -8.10 3.34
C ASN A 34 -0.26 -6.83 4.19
N ALA A 35 0.88 -6.14 4.39
CA ALA A 35 0.92 -4.89 5.14
C ALA A 35 0.03 -3.79 4.54
N VAL A 36 -0.14 -3.76 3.21
CA VAL A 36 -1.08 -2.84 2.57
C VAL A 36 -2.53 -3.26 2.81
N GLN A 37 -2.82 -4.57 2.74
CA GLN A 37 -4.16 -5.08 3.03
C GLN A 37 -4.57 -4.79 4.48
N ASP A 38 -3.65 -4.87 5.43
CA ASP A 38 -3.90 -4.53 6.83
C ASP A 38 -4.38 -3.08 7.01
N VAL A 39 -3.85 -2.14 6.21
CA VAL A 39 -4.30 -0.73 6.24
C VAL A 39 -5.72 -0.57 5.71
N TYR A 40 -6.13 -1.36 4.70
CA TYR A 40 -7.51 -1.35 4.19
C TYR A 40 -8.50 -2.01 5.15
N LEU A 41 -8.04 -2.94 5.98
CA LEU A 41 -8.84 -3.64 6.99
C LEU A 41 -8.85 -2.91 8.34
N ASP A 42 -7.97 -1.94 8.57
CA ASP A 42 -7.93 -1.16 9.81
C ASP A 42 -9.12 -0.20 9.90
N GLY A 43 -10.11 -0.58 10.71
CA GLY A 43 -11.30 0.22 10.97
C GLY A 43 -11.04 1.57 11.66
N LYS A 44 -9.83 1.84 12.14
CA LYS A 44 -9.43 3.17 12.63
C LYS A 44 -9.10 4.14 11.49
N VAL A 45 -8.85 3.63 10.28
CA VAL A 45 -8.57 4.45 9.10
C VAL A 45 -9.88 5.02 8.58
N THR A 46 -10.23 6.21 9.06
CA THR A 46 -11.40 6.96 8.58
C THR A 46 -11.03 7.84 7.40
N ILE A 47 -11.94 7.97 6.44
CA ILE A 47 -11.81 8.96 5.36
C ILE A 47 -12.09 10.33 5.96
N ALA A 48 -11.09 11.23 5.98
CA ALA A 48 -11.23 12.63 6.40
C ALA A 48 -12.11 13.42 5.44
#